data_AF-A0A1H2FPQ9-F1
#
_entry.id   AF-A0A1H2FPQ9-F1
#
_cell.length_a   1.000
_cell.length_b   1.000
_cell.length_c   1.000
_cell.angle_alpha   90.00
_cell.angle_beta   90.00
_cell.angle_gamma   90.00
#
_symmetry.space_group_name_H-M   'P 1'
#
loop_
_entity.id
_entity.type
_entity.pdbx_description
1 polymer ?
#
loop_
_entity_poly.entity_id
_entity_poly.type
_entity_poly.pdbx_seq_one_letter_code
_entity_poly.pdbx_strand_id
1 'polypeptide(L)'
;MTSENFENHNIFDRLNSLEEILGNDDVKDKIDLEKLSFFQTVFSYVNQRVKLTIPDLVQQAELDALSNELNAGITQVNNYVGNNNVGHLNNATNNFNAAINRIKNFPIPVAKVDFNFSRKIADFEKTAKSKYKSLEKDKDELKTEIEKFKTDLTTKEAEIQRLLKLIEGKETEIQNLNSTFQTNFNNIKSEHNQNFENDKKTYRSEIDKAKVTFREEIDELKESIDTDTTETVKQLNAKLTEAKTLVNLIGNVGVTGNYQNIADSHKKSANFWRFMAIVFMTVFSILLVWTIIDLSAEGFDWTKSLIRIIAAAALSYPATYAARESSKHRKLETINRNAELELASINPFIEGLSDDKKQVIKEKLVEKYFGNNKTNEFLETKETEGLSIPAIEKLLNAIAKLKG
;
A
#
# COMPACT_ATOMS: atom_id res chain seq x y z
N MET A 1 -79.67 -87.96 -44.45
CA MET A 1 -78.28 -87.68 -44.92
C MET A 1 -77.64 -89.02 -45.31
N THR A 2 -76.68 -89.08 -46.26
CA THR A 2 -76.01 -90.37 -46.56
C THR A 2 -75.14 -90.79 -45.38
N SER A 3 -74.95 -92.10 -45.16
CA SER A 3 -74.11 -92.61 -44.07
C SER A 3 -72.66 -92.10 -44.17
N GLU A 4 -72.12 -92.00 -45.39
CA GLU A 4 -70.77 -91.45 -45.66
C GLU A 4 -70.64 -89.96 -45.24
N ASN A 5 -71.68 -89.15 -45.47
CA ASN A 5 -71.68 -87.74 -45.04
C ASN A 5 -71.79 -87.60 -43.52
N PHE A 6 -72.45 -88.55 -42.85
CA PHE A 6 -72.54 -88.56 -41.39
C PHE A 6 -71.21 -88.89 -40.74
N GLU A 7 -70.56 -89.98 -41.17
CA GLU A 7 -69.28 -90.44 -40.60
C GLU A 7 -68.16 -89.40 -40.72
N ASN A 8 -68.14 -88.65 -41.82
CA ASN A 8 -67.14 -87.60 -42.07
C ASN A 8 -67.58 -86.21 -41.58
N HIS A 9 -68.68 -86.11 -40.82
CA HIS A 9 -69.17 -84.82 -40.37
C HIS A 9 -68.27 -84.23 -39.28
N ASN A 10 -68.04 -82.91 -39.34
CA ASN A 10 -67.21 -82.15 -38.38
C ASN A 10 -67.69 -82.21 -36.91
N ILE A 11 -68.84 -82.81 -36.63
CA ILE A 11 -69.43 -82.88 -35.29
C ILE A 11 -68.55 -83.71 -34.36
N PHE A 12 -67.91 -84.76 -34.91
CA PHE A 12 -67.01 -85.62 -34.16
C PHE A 12 -65.74 -84.88 -33.75
N ASP A 13 -65.17 -84.05 -34.63
CA ASP A 13 -64.05 -83.18 -34.29
C ASP A 13 -64.40 -82.18 -33.19
N ARG A 14 -65.63 -81.61 -33.22
CA ARG A 14 -66.11 -80.72 -32.15
C ARG A 14 -66.27 -81.44 -30.83
N LEU A 15 -66.81 -82.66 -30.85
CA LEU A 15 -66.95 -83.48 -29.64
C LEU A 15 -65.59 -83.84 -29.05
N ASN A 16 -64.62 -84.26 -29.87
CA ASN A 16 -63.26 -84.54 -29.42
C ASN A 16 -62.58 -83.28 -28.84
N SER A 17 -62.71 -82.14 -29.53
CA SER A 17 -62.18 -80.86 -29.05
C SER A 17 -62.77 -80.47 -27.69
N LEU A 18 -64.08 -80.67 -27.51
CA LEU A 18 -64.75 -80.38 -26.25
C LEU A 18 -64.26 -81.32 -25.13
N GLU A 19 -64.04 -82.60 -25.42
CA GLU A 19 -63.47 -83.56 -24.48
C GLU A 19 -62.07 -83.15 -24.00
N GLU A 20 -61.19 -82.79 -24.93
CA GLU A 20 -59.82 -82.38 -24.64
C GLU A 20 -59.77 -81.09 -23.80
N ILE A 21 -60.56 -80.08 -24.18
CA ILE A 21 -60.61 -78.80 -23.45
C ILE A 21 -61.10 -79.01 -22.02
N LEU A 22 -62.19 -79.77 -21.84
CA LEU A 22 -62.73 -80.06 -20.51
C LEU A 22 -61.85 -81.04 -19.69
N GLY A 23 -60.93 -81.73 -20.37
CA GLY A 23 -59.91 -82.59 -19.78
C GLY A 23 -58.64 -81.87 -19.34
N ASN A 24 -58.40 -80.63 -19.78
CA ASN A 24 -57.19 -79.86 -19.49
C ASN A 24 -57.21 -79.28 -18.06
N ASP A 25 -56.10 -79.42 -17.32
CA ASP A 25 -56.01 -79.01 -15.93
C ASP A 25 -56.08 -77.47 -15.73
N ASP A 26 -55.54 -76.65 -16.64
CA ASP A 26 -55.67 -75.18 -16.57
C ASP A 26 -57.15 -74.73 -16.69
N VAL A 27 -57.91 -75.43 -17.54
CA VAL A 27 -59.35 -75.19 -17.72
C VAL A 27 -60.11 -75.61 -16.47
N LYS A 28 -59.77 -76.78 -15.90
CA LYS A 28 -60.39 -77.26 -14.66
C LYS A 28 -60.12 -76.30 -13.51
N ASP A 29 -58.91 -75.74 -13.42
CA ASP A 29 -58.51 -74.85 -12.33
C ASP A 29 -59.15 -73.46 -12.42
N LYS A 30 -59.40 -72.96 -13.63
CA LYS A 30 -60.06 -71.66 -13.82
C LYS A 30 -61.58 -71.71 -13.69
N ILE A 31 -62.24 -72.72 -14.26
CA ILE A 31 -63.71 -72.78 -14.29
C ILE A 31 -64.26 -73.21 -12.92
N ASP A 32 -65.40 -72.62 -12.53
CA ASP A 32 -66.11 -73.02 -11.32
C ASP A 32 -66.63 -74.46 -11.42
N LEU A 33 -66.73 -75.13 -10.27
CA LEU A 33 -67.07 -76.55 -10.19
C LEU A 33 -68.44 -76.87 -10.82
N GLU A 34 -69.42 -75.99 -10.64
CA GLU A 34 -70.78 -76.18 -11.13
C GLU A 34 -70.81 -76.15 -12.66
N LYS A 35 -70.23 -75.12 -13.28
CA LYS A 35 -70.20 -74.99 -14.75
C LYS A 35 -69.33 -76.04 -15.41
N LEU A 36 -68.17 -76.37 -14.83
CA LEU A 36 -67.30 -77.42 -15.35
C LEU A 36 -68.00 -78.78 -15.38
N SER A 37 -68.69 -79.14 -14.28
CA SER A 37 -69.50 -80.35 -14.19
C SER A 37 -70.64 -80.36 -15.22
N PHE A 38 -71.32 -79.23 -15.38
CA PHE A 38 -72.36 -79.06 -16.38
C PHE A 38 -71.83 -79.26 -17.80
N PHE A 39 -70.70 -78.64 -18.18
CA PHE A 39 -70.11 -78.78 -19.51
C PHE A 39 -69.67 -80.21 -19.82
N GLN A 40 -69.04 -80.90 -18.86
CA GLN A 40 -68.66 -82.31 -18.99
C GLN A 40 -69.89 -83.22 -19.15
N THR A 41 -70.98 -82.88 -18.48
CA THR A 41 -72.26 -83.57 -18.60
C THR A 41 -72.90 -83.35 -19.98
N VAL A 42 -72.90 -82.11 -20.48
CA VAL A 42 -73.37 -81.77 -21.83
C VAL A 42 -72.60 -82.56 -22.87
N PHE A 43 -71.26 -82.53 -22.83
CA PHE A 43 -70.41 -83.29 -23.74
C PHE A 43 -70.81 -84.77 -23.75
N SER A 44 -70.91 -85.38 -22.57
CA SER A 44 -71.25 -86.80 -22.45
C SER A 44 -72.62 -87.12 -23.05
N TYR A 45 -73.62 -86.28 -22.78
CA TYR A 45 -74.99 -86.45 -23.28
C TYR A 45 -75.08 -86.30 -24.80
N VAL A 46 -74.47 -85.25 -25.35
CA VAL A 46 -74.49 -84.99 -26.80
C VAL A 46 -73.72 -86.08 -27.54
N ASN A 47 -72.53 -86.44 -27.07
CA ASN A 47 -71.69 -87.49 -27.67
C ASN A 47 -72.43 -88.83 -27.74
N GLN A 48 -73.09 -89.23 -26.65
CA GLN A 48 -73.85 -90.47 -26.61
C GLN A 48 -75.02 -90.46 -27.61
N ARG A 49 -75.76 -89.35 -27.68
CA ARG A 49 -76.92 -89.23 -28.57
C ARG A 49 -76.54 -89.19 -30.04
N VAL A 50 -75.46 -88.49 -30.39
CA VAL A 50 -74.92 -88.50 -31.76
C VAL A 50 -74.57 -89.93 -32.19
N LYS A 51 -73.93 -90.72 -31.33
CA LYS A 51 -73.59 -92.14 -31.61
C LYS A 51 -74.80 -93.05 -31.82
N LEU A 52 -75.97 -92.70 -31.29
CA LEU A 52 -77.21 -93.49 -31.38
C LEU A 52 -78.17 -93.00 -32.48
N THR A 53 -77.83 -91.91 -33.17
CA THR A 53 -78.71 -91.28 -34.16
C THR A 53 -78.79 -92.12 -35.44
N ILE A 54 -79.98 -92.23 -36.04
CA ILE A 54 -80.17 -92.86 -37.35
C ILE A 54 -79.87 -91.82 -38.46
N PRO A 55 -78.75 -91.92 -39.19
CA PRO A 55 -78.29 -90.86 -40.09
C PRO A 55 -79.23 -90.55 -41.27
N ASP A 56 -79.93 -91.57 -41.76
CA ASP A 56 -80.85 -91.43 -42.90
C ASP A 56 -82.03 -90.51 -42.59
N LEU A 57 -82.43 -90.45 -41.32
CA LEU A 57 -83.58 -89.69 -40.83
C LEU A 57 -83.22 -88.28 -40.33
N VAL A 58 -81.94 -87.89 -40.38
CA VAL A 58 -81.47 -86.55 -40.00
C VAL A 58 -81.13 -85.74 -41.24
N GLN A 59 -81.59 -84.49 -41.26
CA GLN A 59 -81.21 -83.55 -42.31
C GLN A 59 -79.81 -83.00 -42.01
N GLN A 60 -78.98 -82.84 -43.05
CA GLN A 60 -77.61 -82.33 -42.90
C GLN A 60 -77.57 -80.98 -42.17
N ALA A 61 -78.50 -80.08 -42.48
CA ALA A 61 -78.63 -78.77 -41.83
C ALA A 61 -78.85 -78.86 -40.30
N GLU A 62 -79.50 -79.92 -39.80
CA GLU A 62 -79.73 -80.12 -38.36
C GLU A 62 -78.45 -80.55 -37.64
N LEU A 63 -77.63 -81.39 -38.28
CA LEU A 63 -76.33 -81.81 -37.75
C LEU A 63 -75.30 -80.67 -37.81
N ASP A 64 -75.29 -79.89 -38.89
CA ASP A 64 -74.50 -78.67 -39.02
C ASP A 64 -74.85 -77.67 -37.91
N ALA A 65 -76.15 -77.46 -37.67
CA ALA A 65 -76.60 -76.56 -36.62
C ALA A 65 -76.16 -77.01 -35.22
N LEU A 66 -76.25 -78.30 -34.91
CA LEU A 66 -75.71 -78.85 -33.64
C LEU A 66 -74.20 -78.62 -33.52
N SER A 67 -73.45 -78.90 -34.59
CA SER A 67 -72.00 -78.70 -34.62
C SER A 67 -71.62 -77.24 -34.39
N ASN A 68 -72.37 -76.31 -34.98
CA ASN A 68 -72.17 -74.87 -34.79
C ASN A 68 -72.42 -74.42 -33.35
N GLU A 69 -73.47 -74.92 -32.68
CA GLU A 69 -73.70 -74.61 -31.26
C GLU A 69 -72.59 -75.15 -30.37
N LEU A 70 -72.11 -76.38 -30.61
CA LEU A 70 -70.98 -76.94 -29.86
C LEU A 70 -69.72 -76.11 -30.07
N ASN A 71 -69.41 -75.74 -31.32
CA ASN A 71 -68.24 -74.93 -31.64
C ASN A 71 -68.32 -73.52 -31.03
N ALA A 72 -69.50 -72.90 -31.03
CA ALA A 72 -69.72 -71.63 -30.35
C ALA A 72 -69.48 -71.76 -28.84
N GLY A 73 -70.00 -72.81 -28.20
CA GLY A 73 -69.76 -73.11 -26.79
C GLY A 73 -68.27 -73.30 -26.48
N ILE A 74 -67.57 -74.14 -27.27
CA ILE A 74 -66.13 -74.38 -27.18
C ILE A 74 -65.33 -73.07 -27.28
N THR A 75 -65.67 -72.22 -28.25
CA THR A 75 -65.00 -70.93 -28.46
C THR A 75 -65.13 -70.03 -27.22
N GLN A 76 -66.31 -70.00 -26.61
CA GLN A 76 -66.54 -69.23 -25.39
C GLN A 76 -65.74 -69.80 -24.19
N VAL A 77 -65.63 -71.13 -24.05
CA VAL A 77 -64.78 -71.74 -23.02
C VAL A 77 -63.32 -71.34 -23.19
N ASN A 78 -62.78 -71.40 -24.41
CA ASN A 78 -61.41 -70.98 -24.69
C ASN A 78 -61.18 -69.48 -24.44
N ASN A 79 -62.14 -68.63 -24.82
CA ASN A 79 -62.05 -67.20 -24.56
C ASN A 79 -62.01 -66.91 -23.05
N TYR A 80 -62.81 -67.61 -22.25
CA TYR A 80 -62.73 -67.50 -20.79
C TYR A 80 -61.34 -67.88 -20.26
N VAL A 81 -60.79 -69.00 -20.73
CA VAL A 81 -59.45 -69.46 -20.30
C VAL A 81 -58.35 -68.44 -20.64
N GLY A 82 -58.52 -67.72 -21.76
CA GLY A 82 -57.57 -66.70 -22.21
C GLY A 82 -57.70 -65.33 -21.55
N ASN A 83 -58.90 -64.93 -21.10
CA ASN A 83 -59.14 -63.55 -20.61
C ASN A 83 -59.87 -63.43 -19.26
N ASN A 84 -60.25 -64.56 -18.64
CA ASN A 84 -60.96 -64.66 -17.36
C ASN A 84 -62.31 -63.92 -17.29
N ASN A 85 -62.90 -63.52 -18.42
CA ASN A 85 -64.21 -62.84 -18.42
C ASN A 85 -65.34 -63.85 -18.22
N VAL A 86 -65.94 -63.84 -17.02
CA VAL A 86 -67.02 -64.74 -16.59
C VAL A 86 -68.25 -64.71 -17.51
N GLY A 87 -68.47 -63.62 -18.26
CA GLY A 87 -69.52 -63.54 -19.28
C GLY A 87 -69.40 -64.62 -20.36
N HIS A 88 -68.18 -65.03 -20.71
CA HIS A 88 -67.95 -66.12 -21.65
C HIS A 88 -68.45 -67.47 -21.12
N LEU A 89 -68.37 -67.73 -19.81
CA LEU A 89 -68.93 -68.96 -19.24
C LEU A 89 -70.46 -69.00 -19.34
N ASN A 90 -71.13 -67.86 -19.15
CA ASN A 90 -72.57 -67.78 -19.33
C ASN A 90 -72.98 -67.98 -20.80
N ASN A 91 -72.21 -67.40 -21.73
CA ASN A 91 -72.41 -67.63 -23.16
C ASN A 91 -72.14 -69.08 -23.56
N ALA A 92 -71.10 -69.73 -23.00
CA ALA A 92 -70.85 -71.15 -23.20
C ALA A 92 -72.03 -71.99 -22.73
N THR A 93 -72.55 -71.72 -21.52
CA THR A 93 -73.76 -72.37 -21.00
C THR A 93 -74.96 -72.22 -21.93
N ASN A 94 -75.19 -71.03 -22.47
CA ASN A 94 -76.30 -70.78 -23.40
C ASN A 94 -76.16 -71.59 -24.71
N ASN A 95 -74.97 -71.61 -25.31
CA ASN A 95 -74.71 -72.41 -26.52
C ASN A 95 -74.84 -73.91 -26.25
N PHE A 96 -74.35 -74.40 -25.11
CA PHE A 96 -74.48 -75.80 -24.72
C PHE A 96 -75.94 -76.21 -24.42
N ASN A 97 -76.74 -75.32 -23.84
CA ASN A 97 -78.18 -75.53 -23.72
C ASN A 97 -78.88 -75.58 -25.09
N ALA A 98 -78.47 -74.73 -26.04
CA ALA A 98 -78.97 -74.79 -27.41
C ALA A 98 -78.60 -76.10 -28.10
N ALA A 99 -77.36 -76.57 -27.94
CA ALA A 99 -76.91 -77.89 -28.42
C ALA A 99 -77.75 -79.04 -27.83
N ILE A 100 -78.03 -79.01 -26.52
CA ILE A 100 -78.93 -79.97 -25.86
C ILE A 100 -80.31 -79.98 -26.51
N ASN A 101 -80.88 -78.81 -26.81
CA ASN A 101 -82.20 -78.71 -27.40
C ASN A 101 -82.24 -79.21 -28.85
N ARG A 102 -81.16 -79.01 -29.63
CA ARG A 102 -81.05 -79.55 -30.99
C ARG A 102 -80.96 -81.08 -31.01
N ILE A 103 -80.06 -81.66 -30.22
CA ILE A 103 -79.84 -83.11 -30.17
C ILE A 103 -81.04 -83.88 -29.56
N LYS A 104 -81.99 -83.20 -28.92
CA LYS A 104 -83.27 -83.79 -28.44
C LYS A 104 -84.21 -84.22 -29.55
N ASN A 105 -84.13 -83.58 -30.70
CA ASN A 105 -85.05 -83.85 -31.79
C ASN A 105 -84.54 -84.93 -32.75
N PHE A 106 -83.31 -85.42 -32.55
CA PHE A 106 -82.73 -86.42 -33.45
C PHE A 106 -83.40 -87.79 -33.23
N PRO A 107 -83.76 -88.49 -34.32
CA PRO A 107 -84.34 -89.81 -34.27
C PRO A 107 -83.30 -90.80 -33.73
N ILE A 108 -83.57 -91.30 -32.52
CA ILE A 108 -82.83 -92.39 -31.91
C ILE A 108 -83.76 -93.60 -31.80
N PRO A 109 -83.27 -94.84 -32.04
CA PRO A 109 -84.03 -96.02 -31.67
C PRO A 109 -84.29 -95.96 -30.16
N VAL A 110 -85.49 -96.36 -29.71
CA VAL A 110 -85.81 -96.45 -28.27
C VAL A 110 -85.00 -97.60 -27.65
N ALA A 111 -83.71 -97.39 -27.48
CA ALA A 111 -82.80 -98.27 -26.76
C ALA A 111 -82.87 -97.94 -25.27
N LYS A 112 -82.75 -98.96 -24.40
CA LYS A 112 -82.57 -98.76 -22.95
C LYS A 112 -81.47 -97.71 -22.73
N VAL A 113 -81.80 -96.65 -22.01
CA VAL A 113 -80.98 -95.45 -21.83
C VAL A 113 -79.62 -95.83 -21.19
N ASP A 114 -78.55 -95.81 -21.97
CA ASP A 114 -77.18 -96.17 -21.53
C ASP A 114 -76.46 -95.05 -20.75
N PHE A 115 -77.16 -93.97 -20.38
CA PHE A 115 -76.55 -92.85 -19.66
C PHE A 115 -76.26 -93.27 -18.21
N ASN A 116 -74.97 -93.44 -17.88
CA ASN A 116 -74.53 -93.94 -16.57
C ASN A 116 -74.37 -92.81 -15.55
N PHE A 117 -75.44 -92.54 -14.81
CA PHE A 117 -75.49 -91.52 -13.75
C PHE A 117 -74.42 -91.74 -12.67
N SER A 118 -74.10 -92.99 -12.30
CA SER A 118 -73.10 -93.29 -11.27
C SER A 118 -71.69 -92.85 -11.66
N ARG A 119 -71.30 -92.98 -12.94
CA ARG A 119 -70.01 -92.49 -13.43
C ARG A 119 -69.92 -90.96 -13.34
N LYS A 120 -71.01 -90.24 -13.62
CA LYS A 120 -71.01 -88.77 -13.55
C LYS A 120 -70.93 -88.25 -12.12
N ILE A 121 -71.56 -88.93 -11.17
CA ILE A 121 -71.40 -88.62 -9.75
C ILE A 121 -69.92 -88.81 -9.32
N ALA A 122 -69.26 -89.88 -9.78
CA ALA A 122 -67.85 -90.12 -9.51
C ALA A 122 -66.92 -89.07 -10.17
N ASP A 123 -67.22 -88.65 -11.40
CA ASP A 123 -66.47 -87.60 -12.10
C ASP A 123 -66.59 -86.24 -11.36
N PHE A 124 -67.80 -85.91 -10.89
CA PHE A 124 -68.03 -84.73 -10.07
C PHE A 124 -67.26 -84.79 -8.75
N GLU A 125 -67.32 -85.92 -8.03
CA GLU A 125 -66.57 -86.13 -6.79
C GLU A 125 -65.07 -85.95 -7.00
N LYS A 126 -64.51 -86.49 -8.10
CA LYS A 126 -63.11 -86.31 -8.47
C LYS A 126 -62.75 -84.84 -8.68
N THR A 127 -63.62 -84.11 -9.38
CA THR A 127 -63.43 -82.68 -9.68
C THR A 127 -63.49 -81.84 -8.40
N ALA A 128 -64.46 -82.11 -7.53
CA ALA A 128 -64.59 -81.47 -6.23
C ALA A 128 -63.36 -81.72 -5.33
N LYS A 129 -62.85 -82.96 -5.28
CA LYS A 129 -61.63 -83.32 -4.54
C LYS A 129 -60.39 -82.58 -5.07
N SER A 130 -60.27 -82.41 -6.39
CA SER A 130 -59.15 -81.68 -6.99
C SER A 130 -59.17 -80.20 -6.58
N LYS A 131 -60.34 -79.56 -6.67
CA LYS A 131 -60.51 -78.16 -6.23
C LYS A 131 -60.22 -77.95 -4.75
N TYR A 132 -60.66 -78.89 -3.90
CA TYR A 132 -60.37 -78.84 -2.48
C TYR A 132 -58.85 -78.86 -2.19
N LYS A 133 -58.10 -79.73 -2.88
CA LYS A 133 -56.64 -79.80 -2.74
C LYS A 133 -55.94 -78.52 -3.19
N SER A 134 -56.40 -77.89 -4.27
CA SER A 134 -55.87 -76.59 -4.72
C SER A 134 -56.09 -75.51 -3.66
N LEU A 135 -57.30 -75.45 -3.09
CA LEU A 135 -57.62 -74.45 -2.07
C LEU A 135 -56.81 -74.65 -0.77
N GLU A 136 -56.53 -75.90 -0.40
CA GLU A 136 -55.67 -76.22 0.74
C GLU A 136 -54.23 -75.74 0.52
N LYS A 137 -53.71 -75.90 -0.70
CA LYS A 137 -52.40 -75.38 -1.09
C LYS A 137 -52.35 -73.84 -1.01
N ASP A 138 -53.33 -73.15 -1.60
CA ASP A 138 -53.39 -71.68 -1.60
C ASP A 138 -53.45 -71.13 -0.17
N LYS A 139 -54.19 -71.80 0.71
CA LYS A 139 -54.26 -71.45 2.14
C LYS A 139 -52.89 -71.56 2.82
N ASP A 140 -52.14 -72.63 2.56
CA ASP A 140 -50.83 -72.84 3.18
C ASP A 140 -49.77 -71.86 2.65
N GLU A 141 -49.84 -71.50 1.37
CA GLU A 141 -49.01 -70.45 0.76
C GLU A 141 -49.31 -69.08 1.39
N LEU A 142 -50.59 -68.69 1.47
CA LEU A 142 -51.02 -67.44 2.11
C LEU A 142 -50.59 -67.38 3.58
N LYS A 143 -50.70 -68.49 4.31
CA LYS A 143 -50.24 -68.57 5.69
C LYS A 143 -48.74 -68.30 5.81
N THR A 144 -47.95 -68.85 4.89
CA THR A 144 -46.49 -68.64 4.85
C THR A 144 -46.15 -67.18 4.54
N GLU A 145 -46.84 -66.55 3.59
CA GLU A 145 -46.65 -65.13 3.28
C GLU A 145 -47.00 -64.22 4.46
N ILE A 146 -48.08 -64.51 5.19
CA ILE A 146 -48.49 -63.76 6.37
C ILE A 146 -47.41 -63.80 7.46
N GLU A 147 -46.83 -64.97 7.74
CA GLU A 147 -45.77 -65.10 8.75
C GLU A 147 -44.48 -64.37 8.31
N LYS A 148 -44.16 -64.40 7.01
CA LYS A 148 -43.05 -63.61 6.47
C LYS A 148 -43.30 -62.11 6.63
N PHE A 149 -44.48 -61.62 6.26
CA PHE A 149 -44.85 -60.21 6.42
C PHE A 149 -44.81 -59.76 7.87
N LYS A 150 -45.27 -60.60 8.80
CA LYS A 150 -45.22 -60.33 10.24
C LYS A 150 -43.77 -60.19 10.74
N THR A 151 -42.87 -61.04 10.25
CA THR A 151 -41.44 -60.99 10.59
C THR A 151 -40.78 -59.73 10.04
N ASP A 152 -41.07 -59.38 8.79
CA ASP A 152 -40.57 -58.17 8.15
C ASP A 152 -41.07 -56.90 8.86
N LEU A 153 -42.35 -56.86 9.23
CA LEU A 153 -42.96 -55.75 9.97
C LEU A 153 -42.26 -55.54 11.32
N THR A 154 -42.08 -56.62 12.08
CA THR A 154 -41.38 -56.59 13.38
C THR A 154 -39.95 -56.06 13.23
N THR A 155 -39.24 -56.50 12.18
CA THR A 155 -37.87 -56.07 11.90
C THR A 155 -37.81 -54.58 11.52
N LYS A 156 -38.75 -54.12 10.69
CA LYS A 156 -38.83 -52.70 10.29
C LYS A 156 -39.20 -51.80 11.46
N GLU A 157 -40.08 -52.25 12.35
CA GLU A 157 -40.44 -51.50 13.55
C GLU A 157 -39.23 -51.35 14.50
N ALA A 158 -38.45 -52.42 14.69
CA ALA A 158 -37.21 -52.35 15.46
C ALA A 158 -36.18 -51.37 14.86
N GLU A 159 -36.04 -51.35 13.52
CA GLU A 159 -35.14 -50.42 12.83
C GLU A 159 -35.61 -48.97 12.95
N ILE A 160 -36.91 -48.71 12.87
CA ILE A 160 -37.49 -47.37 13.10
C ILE A 160 -37.17 -46.88 14.50
N GLN A 161 -37.37 -47.72 15.52
CA GLN A 161 -37.04 -47.37 16.91
C GLN A 161 -35.55 -47.08 17.11
N ARG A 162 -34.68 -47.85 16.44
CA ARG A 162 -33.22 -47.59 16.43
C ARG A 162 -32.89 -46.25 15.81
N LEU A 163 -33.50 -45.91 14.68
CA LEU A 163 -33.28 -44.64 13.98
C LEU A 163 -33.79 -43.44 14.79
N LEU A 164 -34.97 -43.55 15.43
CA LEU A 164 -35.49 -42.50 16.31
C LEU A 164 -34.53 -42.19 17.45
N LYS A 165 -34.02 -43.22 18.13
CA LYS A 165 -33.03 -43.04 19.21
C LYS A 165 -31.72 -42.41 18.72
N LEU A 166 -31.30 -42.74 17.50
CA LEU A 166 -30.10 -42.13 16.90
C LEU A 166 -30.32 -40.65 16.59
N ILE A 167 -31.50 -40.28 16.08
CA ILE A 167 -31.89 -38.90 15.78
C ILE A 167 -31.93 -38.08 17.07
N GLU A 168 -32.57 -38.58 18.14
CA GLU A 168 -32.61 -37.89 19.45
C GLU A 168 -31.20 -37.66 20.03
N GLY A 169 -30.32 -38.66 19.90
CA GLY A 169 -28.92 -38.54 20.31
C GLY A 169 -28.18 -37.45 19.51
N LYS A 170 -28.40 -37.40 18.18
CA LYS A 170 -27.79 -36.38 17.31
C LYS A 170 -28.34 -34.98 17.56
N GLU A 171 -29.64 -34.86 17.84
CA GLU A 171 -30.25 -33.59 18.22
C GLU A 171 -29.62 -33.03 19.49
N THR A 172 -29.44 -33.89 20.51
CA THR A 172 -28.78 -33.51 21.77
C THR A 172 -27.31 -33.08 21.54
N GLU A 173 -26.57 -33.81 20.69
CA GLU A 173 -25.19 -33.47 20.33
C GLU A 173 -25.11 -32.10 19.64
N ILE A 174 -26.02 -31.81 18.70
CA ILE A 174 -26.10 -30.52 18.00
C ILE A 174 -26.43 -29.39 18.98
N GLN A 175 -27.37 -29.59 19.90
CA GLN A 175 -27.73 -28.59 20.91
C GLN A 175 -26.53 -28.26 21.82
N ASN A 176 -25.80 -29.27 22.27
CA ASN A 176 -24.58 -29.10 23.09
C ASN A 176 -23.47 -28.39 22.32
N LEU A 177 -23.27 -28.75 21.05
CA LEU A 177 -22.27 -28.11 20.19
C LEU A 177 -22.61 -26.64 19.94
N ASN A 178 -23.89 -26.32 19.69
CA ASN A 178 -24.34 -24.96 19.50
C ASN A 178 -24.18 -24.11 20.78
N SER A 179 -24.50 -24.66 21.95
CA SER A 179 -24.28 -24.01 23.25
C SER A 179 -22.80 -23.75 23.52
N THR A 180 -21.93 -24.72 23.23
CA THR A 180 -20.48 -24.59 23.36
C THR A 180 -19.94 -23.53 22.41
N PHE A 181 -20.39 -23.53 21.15
CA PHE A 181 -20.01 -22.55 20.15
C PHE A 181 -20.41 -21.13 20.57
N GLN A 182 -21.65 -20.93 21.03
CA GLN A 182 -22.13 -19.64 21.51
C GLN A 182 -21.32 -19.14 22.71
N THR A 183 -21.04 -20.01 23.67
CA THR A 183 -20.21 -19.68 24.85
C THR A 183 -18.81 -19.27 24.42
N ASN A 184 -18.14 -20.07 23.58
CA ASN A 184 -16.80 -19.78 23.10
C ASN A 184 -16.74 -18.48 22.28
N PHE A 185 -17.72 -18.27 21.40
CA PHE A 185 -17.81 -17.05 20.60
C PHE A 185 -17.96 -15.80 21.48
N ASN A 186 -18.85 -15.86 22.48
CA ASN A 186 -19.05 -14.74 23.41
C ASN A 186 -17.81 -14.47 24.27
N ASN A 187 -17.12 -15.52 24.72
CA ASN A 187 -15.87 -15.39 25.48
C ASN A 187 -14.78 -14.73 24.62
N ILE A 188 -14.53 -15.24 23.41
CA ILE A 188 -13.54 -14.67 22.48
C ILE A 188 -13.89 -13.21 22.15
N LYS A 189 -15.17 -12.91 21.90
CA LYS A 189 -15.63 -11.54 21.63
C LYS A 189 -15.37 -10.61 22.81
N SER A 190 -15.66 -11.06 24.03
CA SER A 190 -15.45 -10.28 25.25
C SER A 190 -13.96 -10.04 25.51
N GLU A 191 -13.15 -11.08 25.40
CA GLU A 191 -11.70 -11.02 25.58
C GLU A 191 -11.05 -10.09 24.56
N HIS A 192 -11.41 -10.22 23.27
CA HIS A 192 -10.92 -9.33 22.23
C HIS A 192 -11.32 -7.87 22.49
N ASN A 193 -12.56 -7.61 22.91
CA ASN A 193 -13.00 -6.25 23.20
C ASN A 193 -12.25 -5.65 24.40
N GLN A 194 -11.98 -6.45 25.43
CA GLN A 194 -11.19 -6.03 26.59
C GLN A 194 -9.73 -5.76 26.22
N ASN A 195 -9.10 -6.64 25.44
CA ASN A 195 -7.73 -6.47 24.97
C ASN A 195 -7.60 -5.22 24.09
N PHE A 196 -8.52 -5.02 23.15
CA PHE A 196 -8.53 -3.83 22.29
C PHE A 196 -8.66 -2.52 23.09
N GLU A 197 -9.56 -2.47 24.08
CA GLU A 197 -9.70 -1.28 24.93
C GLU A 197 -8.46 -1.06 25.84
N ASN A 198 -7.82 -2.14 26.29
CA ASN A 198 -6.57 -2.05 27.04
C ASN A 198 -5.42 -1.53 26.16
N ASP A 199 -5.24 -2.09 24.96
CA ASP A 199 -4.21 -1.66 24.00
C ASP A 199 -4.40 -0.19 23.64
N LYS A 200 -5.64 0.24 23.40
CA LYS A 200 -5.97 1.64 23.13
C LYS A 200 -5.58 2.56 24.29
N LYS A 201 -5.80 2.14 25.54
CA LYS A 201 -5.36 2.89 26.72
C LYS A 201 -3.84 2.94 26.83
N THR A 202 -3.17 1.81 26.61
CA THR A 202 -1.70 1.71 26.63
C THR A 202 -1.08 2.62 25.59
N TYR A 203 -1.49 2.50 24.32
CA TYR A 203 -0.98 3.36 23.24
C TYR A 203 -1.24 4.85 23.50
N ARG A 204 -2.41 5.20 24.03
CA ARG A 204 -2.69 6.60 24.40
C ARG A 204 -1.73 7.08 25.49
N SER A 205 -1.47 6.26 26.51
CA SER A 205 -0.52 6.60 27.58
C SER A 205 0.91 6.73 27.06
N GLU A 206 1.34 5.84 26.16
CA GLU A 206 2.67 5.90 25.54
C GLU A 206 2.84 7.15 24.67
N ILE A 207 1.83 7.49 23.85
CA ILE A 207 1.82 8.71 23.04
C ILE A 207 1.87 9.95 23.94
N ASP A 208 1.10 9.99 25.02
CA ASP A 208 1.09 11.13 25.93
C ASP A 208 2.44 11.26 26.67
N LYS A 209 3.08 10.16 27.06
CA LYS A 209 4.45 10.17 27.60
C LYS A 209 5.46 10.68 26.58
N ALA A 210 5.43 10.16 25.35
CA ALA A 210 6.34 10.58 24.29
C ALA A 210 6.21 12.08 23.98
N LYS A 211 4.99 12.63 24.00
CA LYS A 211 4.77 14.09 23.85
C LYS A 211 5.41 14.90 24.97
N VAL A 212 5.35 14.42 26.21
CA VAL A 212 6.00 15.10 27.34
C VAL A 212 7.51 15.07 27.16
N THR A 213 8.09 13.90 26.87
CA THR A 213 9.54 13.76 26.62
C THR A 213 10.02 14.65 25.47
N PHE A 214 9.33 14.66 24.33
CA PHE A 214 9.70 15.55 23.23
C PHE A 214 9.57 17.03 23.58
N ARG A 215 8.62 17.38 24.45
CA ARG A 215 8.50 18.77 24.92
C ARG A 215 9.67 19.17 25.79
N GLU A 216 10.07 18.30 26.71
CA GLU A 216 11.25 18.48 27.56
C GLU A 216 12.52 18.61 26.70
N GLU A 217 12.74 17.70 25.74
CA GLU A 217 13.88 17.78 24.80
C GLU A 217 13.89 19.07 23.97
N ILE A 218 12.72 19.52 23.50
CA ILE A 218 12.60 20.78 22.76
C ILE A 218 12.93 21.99 23.64
N ASP A 219 12.46 21.98 24.89
CA ASP A 219 12.70 23.09 25.82
C ASP A 219 14.18 23.13 26.24
N GLU A 220 14.82 21.98 26.50
CA GLU A 220 16.27 21.87 26.71
C GLU A 220 17.08 22.37 25.51
N LEU A 221 16.69 21.96 24.30
CA LEU A 221 17.37 22.41 23.08
C LEU A 221 17.25 23.92 22.87
N LYS A 222 16.08 24.50 23.15
CA LYS A 222 15.87 25.95 23.09
C LYS A 222 16.75 26.69 24.09
N GLU A 223 16.83 26.20 25.33
CA GLU A 223 17.66 26.82 26.37
C GLU A 223 19.15 26.76 26.00
N SER A 224 19.62 25.63 25.45
CA SER A 224 20.98 25.50 24.91
C SER A 224 21.23 26.49 23.78
N ILE A 225 20.33 26.58 22.80
CA ILE A 225 20.48 27.50 21.66
C ILE A 225 20.49 28.96 22.13
N ASP A 226 19.62 29.34 23.05
CA ASP A 226 19.55 30.71 23.58
C ASP A 226 20.84 31.09 24.34
N THR A 227 21.35 30.16 25.15
CA THR A 227 22.62 30.31 25.87
C THR A 227 23.80 30.48 24.90
N ASP A 228 23.95 29.55 23.95
CA ASP A 228 25.04 29.56 22.97
C ASP A 228 25.00 30.81 22.07
N THR A 229 23.79 31.21 21.65
CA THR A 229 23.58 32.42 20.84
C THR A 229 23.95 33.66 21.64
N THR A 230 23.50 33.76 22.89
CA THR A 230 23.82 34.89 23.78
C THR A 230 25.32 35.00 24.03
N GLU A 231 25.99 33.88 24.28
CA GLU A 231 27.43 33.85 24.46
C GLU A 231 28.17 34.26 23.17
N THR A 232 27.76 33.73 22.02
CA THR A 232 28.33 34.10 20.71
C THR A 232 28.15 35.59 20.42
N VAL A 233 26.96 36.15 20.66
CA VAL A 233 26.68 37.59 20.49
C VAL A 233 27.54 38.43 21.43
N LYS A 234 27.74 37.99 22.67
CA LYS A 234 28.64 38.65 23.62
C LYS A 234 30.09 38.65 23.13
N GLN A 235 30.58 37.52 22.64
CA GLN A 235 31.93 37.41 22.06
C GLN A 235 32.08 38.29 20.82
N LEU A 236 31.09 38.31 19.93
CA LEU A 236 31.07 39.18 18.74
C LEU A 236 31.11 40.67 19.11
N ASN A 237 30.32 41.09 20.12
CA ASN A 237 30.32 42.47 20.59
C ASN A 237 31.65 42.86 21.24
N ALA A 238 32.29 41.94 21.98
CA ALA A 238 33.63 42.16 22.52
C ALA A 238 34.65 42.35 21.38
N LYS A 239 34.63 41.47 20.37
CA LYS A 239 35.50 41.59 19.19
C LYS A 239 35.24 42.85 18.37
N LEU A 240 33.98 43.27 18.23
CA LEU A 240 33.62 44.54 17.60
C LEU A 240 34.20 45.73 18.37
N THR A 241 34.15 45.68 19.70
CA THR A 241 34.71 46.73 20.56
C THR A 241 36.23 46.78 20.45
N GLU A 242 36.91 45.64 20.49
CA GLU A 242 38.36 45.52 20.25
C GLU A 242 38.75 46.04 18.85
N ALA A 243 37.97 45.73 17.82
CA ALA A 243 38.22 46.23 16.47
C ALA A 243 38.05 47.75 16.38
N LYS A 244 37.02 48.32 17.02
CA LYS A 244 36.80 49.77 17.08
C LYS A 244 37.95 50.50 17.79
N THR A 245 38.42 49.96 18.93
CA THR A 245 39.54 50.57 19.67
C THR A 245 40.83 50.49 18.86
N LEU A 246 41.10 49.37 18.20
CA LEU A 246 42.27 49.20 17.33
C LEU A 246 42.26 50.18 16.16
N VAL A 247 41.13 50.31 15.45
CA VAL A 247 40.99 51.26 14.33
C VAL A 247 41.17 52.71 14.80
N ASN A 248 40.60 53.07 15.96
CA ASN A 248 40.75 54.42 16.53
C ASN A 248 42.21 54.71 16.95
N LEU A 249 42.90 53.73 17.54
CA LEU A 249 44.32 53.82 17.88
C LEU A 249 45.21 53.97 16.65
N ILE A 250 44.98 53.16 15.60
CA ILE A 250 45.74 53.24 14.35
C ILE A 250 45.49 54.59 13.65
N GLY A 251 44.24 55.07 13.64
CA GLY A 251 43.87 56.35 13.04
C GLY A 251 44.51 57.55 13.74
N ASN A 252 44.43 57.61 15.08
CA ASN A 252 44.95 58.74 15.84
C ASN A 252 46.48 58.72 15.98
N VAL A 253 47.11 57.57 16.24
CA VAL A 253 48.56 57.50 16.52
C VAL A 253 49.39 57.37 15.24
N GLY A 254 48.89 56.67 14.22
CA GLY A 254 49.66 56.39 13.01
C GLY A 254 49.98 57.64 12.18
N VAL A 255 49.01 58.55 12.03
CA VAL A 255 49.19 59.75 11.20
C VAL A 255 49.90 60.86 11.97
N THR A 256 49.46 61.17 13.20
CA THR A 256 50.04 62.26 14.00
C THR A 256 51.47 61.96 14.45
N GLY A 257 51.74 60.70 14.88
CA GLY A 257 53.06 60.28 15.34
C GLY A 257 54.13 60.33 14.25
N ASN A 258 53.78 60.08 12.98
CA ASN A 258 54.73 60.18 11.88
C ASN A 258 55.16 61.63 11.62
N TYR A 259 54.20 62.57 11.59
CA TYR A 259 54.50 64.01 11.45
C TYR A 259 55.33 64.53 12.64
N GLN A 260 55.04 64.08 13.86
CA GLN A 260 55.84 64.40 15.05
C GLN A 260 57.30 63.95 14.90
N ASN A 261 57.52 62.69 14.51
CA ASN A 261 58.86 62.13 14.34
C ASN A 261 59.66 62.88 13.25
N ILE A 262 59.01 63.24 12.13
CA ILE A 262 59.63 64.02 11.05
C ILE A 262 59.98 65.43 11.54
N ALA A 263 59.06 66.10 12.27
CA ALA A 263 59.29 67.42 12.82
C ALA A 263 60.48 67.42 13.80
N ASP A 264 60.55 66.46 14.72
CA ASP A 264 61.65 66.34 15.69
C ASP A 264 63.00 66.04 15.04
N SER A 265 63.02 65.24 13.98
CA SER A 265 64.23 64.98 13.18
C SER A 265 64.74 66.27 12.50
N HIS A 266 63.85 67.03 11.88
CA HIS A 266 64.20 68.32 11.26
C HIS A 266 64.62 69.38 12.28
N LYS A 267 64.01 69.41 13.48
CA LYS A 267 64.44 70.29 14.58
C LYS A 267 65.89 70.05 14.99
N LYS A 268 66.27 68.78 15.15
CA LYS A 268 67.65 68.38 15.47
C LYS A 268 68.62 68.81 14.37
N SER A 269 68.26 68.55 13.11
CA SER A 269 69.05 68.93 11.94
C SER A 269 69.23 70.46 11.84
N ALA A 270 68.15 71.23 12.06
CA ALA A 270 68.20 72.69 12.07
C ALA A 270 69.14 73.22 13.16
N ASN A 271 69.06 72.68 14.38
CA ASN A 271 69.93 73.08 15.48
C ASN A 271 71.40 72.73 15.21
N PHE A 272 71.68 71.58 14.60
CA PHE A 272 73.03 71.20 14.20
C PHE A 272 73.63 72.20 13.19
N TRP A 273 72.89 72.53 12.13
CA TRP A 273 73.34 73.51 11.13
C TRP A 273 73.47 74.92 11.70
N ARG A 274 72.57 75.33 12.61
CA ARG A 274 72.69 76.60 13.34
C ARG A 274 73.96 76.65 14.18
N PHE A 275 74.28 75.56 14.87
CA PHE A 275 75.50 75.46 15.64
C PHE A 275 76.73 75.58 14.74
N MET A 276 76.76 74.87 13.60
CA MET A 276 77.84 74.99 12.62
C MET A 276 78.00 76.42 12.08
N ALA A 277 76.89 77.11 11.78
CA ALA A 277 76.93 78.50 11.35
C ALA A 277 77.54 79.42 12.42
N ILE A 278 77.15 79.25 13.69
CA ILE A 278 77.69 80.00 14.83
C ILE A 278 79.20 79.72 14.98
N VAL A 279 79.63 78.46 14.85
CA VAL A 279 81.05 78.09 14.93
C VAL A 279 81.85 78.81 13.84
N PHE A 280 81.41 78.76 12.58
CA PHE A 280 82.10 79.45 11.48
C PHE A 280 82.15 80.96 11.68
N MET A 281 81.03 81.58 12.11
CA MET A 281 80.99 83.03 12.40
C MET A 281 81.89 83.43 13.58
N THR A 282 82.00 82.57 14.59
CA THR A 282 82.86 82.81 15.75
C THR A 282 84.33 82.71 15.35
N VAL A 283 84.73 81.67 14.61
CA VAL A 283 86.09 81.51 14.09
C VAL A 283 86.44 82.67 13.16
N PHE A 284 85.53 83.05 12.26
CA PHE A 284 85.67 84.22 11.38
C PHE A 284 85.93 85.50 12.19
N SER A 285 85.15 85.75 13.23
CA SER A 285 85.28 86.94 14.07
C SER A 285 86.61 86.95 14.84
N ILE A 286 87.03 85.80 15.39
CA ILE A 286 88.32 85.67 16.08
C ILE A 286 89.48 85.95 15.14
N LEU A 287 89.46 85.41 13.91
CA LEU A 287 90.50 85.66 12.91
C LEU A 287 90.59 87.14 12.53
N LEU A 288 89.47 87.84 12.41
CA LEU A 288 89.45 89.28 12.14
C LEU A 288 90.04 90.09 13.29
N VAL A 289 89.61 89.83 14.53
CA VAL A 289 90.15 90.50 15.72
C VAL A 289 91.65 90.25 15.86
N TRP A 290 92.09 89.01 15.66
CA TRP A 290 93.51 88.64 15.71
C TRP A 290 94.33 89.34 14.61
N THR A 291 93.76 89.48 13.40
CA THR A 291 94.40 90.22 12.30
C THR A 291 94.52 91.72 12.61
N ILE A 292 93.51 92.33 13.24
CA ILE A 292 93.53 93.75 13.65
C ILE A 292 94.61 94.01 14.70
N ILE A 293 94.78 93.10 15.67
CA ILE A 293 95.82 93.23 16.71
C ILE A 293 97.22 93.13 16.08
N ASP A 294 97.46 92.16 15.19
CA ASP A 294 98.77 91.97 14.52
C ASP A 294 99.15 93.15 13.61
N LEU A 295 98.16 93.81 13.00
CA LEU A 295 98.33 95.04 12.22
C LEU A 295 98.88 96.23 13.05
N SER A 296 98.74 96.18 14.38
CA SER A 296 99.14 97.26 15.30
C SER A 296 100.50 97.05 16.00
N ALA A 297 101.19 95.94 15.73
CA ALA A 297 102.48 95.60 16.34
C ALA A 297 103.69 96.06 15.50
N GLU A 298 104.82 96.39 16.14
CA GLU A 298 106.07 96.76 15.47
C GLU A 298 106.65 95.57 14.68
N GLY A 299 106.55 95.62 13.34
CA GLY A 299 106.99 94.54 12.43
C GLY A 299 106.02 94.23 11.27
N PHE A 300 105.36 95.27 10.73
CA PHE A 300 104.23 95.17 9.79
C PHE A 300 104.54 94.40 8.50
N ASP A 301 103.80 93.31 8.25
CA ASP A 301 103.77 92.56 6.98
C ASP A 301 102.34 92.55 6.41
N TRP A 302 102.08 93.50 5.51
CA TRP A 302 100.76 93.66 4.87
C TRP A 302 100.30 92.41 4.09
N THR A 303 101.23 91.56 3.64
CA THR A 303 100.93 90.37 2.83
C THR A 303 100.29 89.28 3.70
N LYS A 304 100.82 89.05 4.90
CA LYS A 304 100.26 88.07 5.86
C LYS A 304 98.86 88.45 6.31
N SER A 305 98.61 89.73 6.58
CA SER A 305 97.29 90.23 6.98
C SER A 305 96.26 90.09 5.85
N LEU A 306 96.66 90.36 4.59
CA LEU A 306 95.77 90.19 3.44
C LEU A 306 95.37 88.71 3.23
N ILE A 307 96.32 87.79 3.33
CA ILE A 307 96.05 86.34 3.22
C ILE A 307 95.10 85.88 4.34
N ARG A 308 95.25 86.38 5.57
CA ARG A 308 94.33 86.07 6.69
C ARG A 308 92.93 86.63 6.48
N ILE A 309 92.78 87.84 5.96
CA ILE A 309 91.46 88.43 5.65
C ILE A 309 90.76 87.60 4.56
N ILE A 310 91.48 87.19 3.51
CA ILE A 310 90.93 86.35 2.44
C ILE A 310 90.57 84.95 2.99
N ALA A 311 91.42 84.35 3.81
CA ALA A 311 91.16 83.06 4.45
C ALA A 311 89.96 83.12 5.42
N ALA A 312 89.82 84.23 6.17
CA ALA A 312 88.65 84.48 7.00
C ALA A 312 87.40 84.68 6.13
N ALA A 313 87.47 85.48 5.06
CA ALA A 313 86.35 85.68 4.14
C ALA A 313 85.85 84.38 3.50
N ALA A 314 86.74 83.42 3.25
CA ALA A 314 86.36 82.09 2.77
C ALA A 314 85.44 81.32 3.75
N LEU A 315 85.50 81.60 5.06
CA LEU A 315 84.60 81.00 6.07
C LEU A 315 83.16 81.53 6.00
N SER A 316 82.92 82.66 5.32
CA SER A 316 81.56 83.21 5.15
C SER A 316 80.67 82.30 4.30
N TYR A 317 81.24 81.57 3.34
CA TYR A 317 80.51 80.65 2.47
C TYR A 317 79.93 79.46 3.24
N PRO A 318 80.71 78.63 3.98
CA PRO A 318 80.16 77.54 4.77
C PRO A 318 79.27 78.04 5.93
N ALA A 319 79.53 79.23 6.50
CA ALA A 319 78.64 79.84 7.50
C ALA A 319 77.25 80.15 6.92
N THR A 320 77.20 80.78 5.73
CA THR A 320 75.95 81.14 5.06
C THR A 320 75.19 79.90 4.59
N TYR A 321 75.91 78.91 4.05
CA TYR A 321 75.31 77.63 3.69
C TYR A 321 74.68 76.94 4.90
N ALA A 322 75.42 76.82 6.01
CA ALA A 322 74.91 76.23 7.24
C ALA A 322 73.69 77.00 7.79
N ALA A 323 73.70 78.33 7.74
CA ALA A 323 72.54 79.14 8.14
C ALA A 323 71.31 78.89 7.23
N ARG A 324 71.51 78.77 5.92
CA ARG A 324 70.44 78.46 4.96
C ARG A 324 69.86 77.07 5.17
N GLU A 325 70.72 76.07 5.34
CA GLU A 325 70.27 74.69 5.55
C GLU A 325 69.56 74.52 6.91
N SER A 326 70.01 75.24 7.94
CA SER A 326 69.28 75.38 9.22
C SER A 326 67.87 75.93 8.99
N SER A 327 67.73 77.02 8.23
CA SER A 327 66.42 77.63 7.96
C SER A 327 65.49 76.72 7.16
N LYS A 328 66.03 75.98 6.19
CA LYS A 328 65.28 74.99 5.42
C LYS A 328 64.74 73.88 6.30
N HIS A 329 65.57 73.30 7.17
CA HIS A 329 65.12 72.31 8.13
C HIS A 329 64.13 72.88 9.15
N ARG A 330 64.28 74.13 9.59
CA ARG A 330 63.29 74.79 10.47
C ARG A 330 61.93 74.94 9.78
N LYS A 331 61.91 75.29 8.49
CA LYS A 331 60.68 75.38 7.71
C LYS A 331 59.98 74.01 7.62
N LEU A 332 60.73 72.96 7.35
CA LEU A 332 60.21 71.59 7.32
C LEU A 332 59.73 71.12 8.70
N GLU A 333 60.44 71.45 9.79
CA GLU A 333 59.96 71.22 11.16
C GLU A 333 58.60 71.88 11.38
N THR A 334 58.46 73.17 11.07
CA THR A 334 57.21 73.91 11.30
C THR A 334 56.04 73.34 10.50
N ILE A 335 56.25 72.97 9.23
CA ILE A 335 55.20 72.36 8.40
C ILE A 335 54.72 71.05 9.03
N ASN A 336 55.65 70.17 9.39
CA ASN A 336 55.30 68.87 9.97
C ASN A 336 54.73 68.99 11.39
N ARG A 337 55.23 69.93 12.21
CA ARG A 337 54.68 70.21 13.54
C ARG A 337 53.28 70.80 13.47
N ASN A 338 53.00 71.67 12.50
CA ASN A 338 51.66 72.19 12.27
C ASN A 338 50.71 71.08 11.81
N ALA A 339 51.16 70.21 10.90
CA ALA A 339 50.39 69.05 10.48
C ALA A 339 50.05 68.11 11.66
N GLU A 340 51.04 67.80 12.50
CA GLU A 340 50.86 67.03 13.74
C GLU A 340 49.80 67.68 14.65
N LEU A 341 49.94 68.97 14.96
CA LEU A 341 49.04 69.68 15.87
C LEU A 341 47.63 69.81 15.28
N GLU A 342 47.49 70.13 14.00
CA GLU A 342 46.19 70.22 13.32
C GLU A 342 45.48 68.85 13.35
N LEU A 343 46.19 67.76 13.04
CA LEU A 343 45.62 66.41 13.03
C LEU A 343 45.34 65.86 14.45
N ALA A 344 46.15 66.22 15.44
CA ALA A 344 45.94 65.82 16.83
C ALA A 344 44.78 66.59 17.50
N SER A 345 44.58 67.86 17.12
CA SER A 345 43.59 68.73 17.75
C SER A 345 42.23 68.76 17.05
N ILE A 346 42.12 68.23 15.83
CA ILE A 346 40.88 68.35 15.05
C ILE A 346 39.67 67.73 15.75
N ASN A 347 39.81 66.54 16.33
CA ASN A 347 38.70 65.81 16.96
C ASN A 347 38.10 66.63 18.13
N PRO A 348 38.89 67.13 19.09
CA PRO A 348 38.41 68.08 20.11
C PRO A 348 37.70 69.32 19.55
N PHE A 349 38.19 69.89 18.45
CA PHE A 349 37.63 71.13 17.90
C PHE A 349 36.29 70.96 17.17
N ILE A 350 36.03 69.77 16.63
CA ILE A 350 34.80 69.50 15.87
C ILE A 350 33.75 68.71 16.67
N GLU A 351 34.06 68.26 17.88
CA GLU A 351 33.22 67.37 18.69
C GLU A 351 31.82 67.93 18.96
N GLY A 352 31.70 69.24 19.19
CA GLY A 352 30.43 69.93 19.43
C GLY A 352 29.61 70.29 18.19
N LEU A 353 30.05 69.95 16.98
CA LEU A 353 29.35 70.24 15.72
C LEU A 353 28.37 69.12 15.34
N SER A 354 27.40 69.43 14.47
CA SER A 354 26.52 68.42 13.85
C SER A 354 27.33 67.49 12.94
N ASP A 355 26.87 66.24 12.79
CA ASP A 355 27.63 65.20 12.08
C ASP A 355 27.91 65.54 10.61
N ASP A 356 26.96 66.18 9.91
CA ASP A 356 27.16 66.68 8.55
C ASP A 356 28.33 67.67 8.45
N LYS A 357 28.46 68.58 9.43
CA LYS A 357 29.55 69.57 9.46
C LYS A 357 30.89 68.91 9.80
N LYS A 358 30.89 67.91 10.69
CA LYS A 358 32.10 67.11 10.98
C LYS A 358 32.60 66.41 9.73
N GLN A 359 31.70 65.83 8.94
CA GLN A 359 32.06 65.14 7.70
C GLN A 359 32.70 66.08 6.68
N VAL A 360 32.09 67.25 6.42
CA VAL A 360 32.64 68.26 5.49
C VAL A 360 34.04 68.73 5.91
N ILE A 361 34.28 68.91 7.22
CA ILE A 361 35.60 69.31 7.73
C ILE A 361 36.62 68.18 7.52
N LYS A 362 36.24 66.93 7.80
CA LYS A 362 37.12 65.76 7.57
C LYS A 362 37.47 65.60 6.09
N GLU A 363 36.52 65.77 5.17
CA GLU A 363 36.77 65.73 3.72
C GLU A 363 37.83 66.74 3.29
N LYS A 364 37.71 68.00 3.72
CA LYS A 364 38.70 69.05 3.43
C LYS A 364 40.10 68.74 3.98
N LEU A 365 40.19 68.09 5.14
CA LEU A 365 41.47 67.70 5.73
C LEU A 365 42.12 66.54 4.99
N VAL A 366 41.31 65.56 4.56
CA VAL A 366 41.79 64.47 3.73
C VAL A 366 42.37 65.02 2.42
N GLU A 367 41.68 65.97 1.79
CA GLU A 367 42.18 66.65 0.59
C GLU A 367 43.50 67.41 0.84
N LYS A 368 43.60 68.16 1.94
CA LYS A 368 44.79 68.93 2.30
C LYS A 368 46.03 68.07 2.59
N TYR A 369 45.87 66.94 3.28
CA TYR A 369 46.99 66.14 3.80
C TYR A 369 47.30 64.87 3.00
N PHE A 370 46.32 64.32 2.28
CA PHE A 370 46.45 63.08 1.52
C PHE A 370 46.16 63.26 0.02
N GLY A 371 45.67 64.43 -0.39
CA GLY A 371 45.52 64.78 -1.81
C GLY A 371 46.89 64.97 -2.45
N ASN A 372 47.10 64.35 -3.61
CA ASN A 372 48.37 64.39 -4.37
C ASN A 372 48.56 65.74 -5.10
N ASN A 373 48.34 66.86 -4.41
CA ASN A 373 48.55 68.20 -4.94
C ASN A 373 50.04 68.52 -4.90
N LYS A 374 50.73 68.22 -6.01
CA LYS A 374 52.14 68.57 -6.29
C LYS A 374 52.35 70.09 -6.46
N THR A 375 51.80 70.89 -5.57
CA THR A 375 52.11 72.32 -5.45
C THR A 375 52.90 72.49 -4.16
N ASN A 376 54.22 72.24 -4.24
CA ASN A 376 55.16 72.63 -3.20
C ASN A 376 55.32 74.18 -3.21
N GLU A 377 54.23 74.91 -2.95
CA GLU A 377 54.26 76.37 -2.74
C GLU A 377 55.16 76.75 -1.55
N PHE A 378 55.49 75.79 -0.68
CA PHE A 378 56.36 76.01 0.47
C PHE A 378 57.86 76.05 0.16
N LEU A 379 58.31 75.93 -1.09
CA LEU A 379 59.74 76.05 -1.45
C LEU A 379 60.09 77.28 -2.29
N GLU A 380 59.11 78.02 -2.81
CA GLU A 380 59.38 79.20 -3.62
C GLU A 380 59.35 80.49 -2.79
N THR A 381 60.50 80.85 -2.21
CA THR A 381 60.79 82.25 -1.90
C THR A 381 62.07 82.63 -2.63
N LYS A 382 61.93 83.53 -3.60
CA LYS A 382 62.98 84.11 -4.44
C LYS A 382 64.24 84.44 -3.62
N GLU A 383 65.36 83.90 -4.09
CA GLU A 383 66.70 84.23 -3.64
C GLU A 383 67.04 85.68 -3.99
N THR A 384 67.13 86.59 -3.01
CA THR A 384 67.94 87.81 -3.14
C THR A 384 68.36 88.34 -1.77
N GLU A 385 69.61 88.82 -1.71
CA GLU A 385 70.28 89.56 -0.63
C GLU A 385 70.97 88.74 0.48
N GLY A 386 72.00 88.00 0.09
CA GLY A 386 73.20 87.81 0.90
C GLY A 386 74.39 88.39 0.13
N LEU A 387 75.36 89.02 0.83
CA LEU A 387 76.54 89.74 0.31
C LEU A 387 76.98 89.23 -1.07
N SER A 388 76.52 89.94 -2.11
CA SER A 388 76.77 89.55 -3.49
C SER A 388 78.27 89.68 -3.79
N ILE A 389 78.78 88.91 -4.75
CA ILE A 389 80.14 89.07 -5.30
C ILE A 389 80.51 90.56 -5.52
N PRO A 390 79.59 91.45 -5.95
CA PRO A 390 79.79 92.91 -5.96
C PRO A 390 80.28 93.56 -4.64
N ALA A 391 79.90 93.04 -3.47
CA ALA A 391 80.36 93.54 -2.16
C ALA A 391 81.82 93.10 -1.87
N ILE A 392 82.19 91.90 -2.30
CA ILE A 392 83.57 91.40 -2.25
C ILE A 392 84.42 92.16 -3.28
N GLU A 393 83.90 92.42 -4.48
CA GLU A 393 84.54 93.29 -5.49
C GLU A 393 84.68 94.73 -5.00
N LYS A 394 83.70 95.28 -4.27
CA LYS A 394 83.83 96.61 -3.65
C LYS A 394 84.93 96.65 -2.59
N LEU A 395 85.05 95.62 -1.76
CA LEU A 395 86.13 95.48 -0.78
C LEU A 395 87.50 95.34 -1.46
N LEU A 396 87.61 94.50 -2.48
CA LEU A 396 88.83 94.34 -3.27
C LEU A 396 89.23 95.64 -3.99
N ASN A 397 88.26 96.36 -4.57
CA ASN A 397 88.51 97.66 -5.22
C ASN A 397 88.89 98.77 -4.21
N ALA A 398 88.32 98.75 -3.00
CA ALA A 398 88.70 99.68 -1.94
C ALA A 398 90.14 99.44 -1.46
N ILE A 399 90.56 98.17 -1.35
CA ILE A 399 91.93 97.80 -1.00
C ILE A 399 92.90 98.12 -2.16
N ALA A 400 92.49 97.93 -3.41
CA ALA A 400 93.32 98.28 -4.58
C ALA A 400 93.57 99.80 -4.69
N LYS A 401 92.60 100.64 -4.29
CA LYS A 401 92.75 102.11 -4.26
C LYS A 401 93.67 102.64 -3.16
N LEU A 402 94.00 101.85 -2.14
CA LEU A 402 94.94 102.23 -1.08
C LEU A 402 96.42 102.07 -1.48
N LYS A 403 96.71 101.59 -2.70
CA LYS A 403 98.06 101.38 -3.24
C LYS A 403 98.45 102.33 -4.38
N GLY A 404 97.73 103.45 -4.54
CA GLY A 404 98.05 104.54 -5.47
C GLY A 404 98.44 105.80 -4.73
#